data_AF-A0A7X7P062-F1
#
_entry.id   AF-A0A7X7P062-F1
#
_cell.length_a   1.000
_cell.length_b   1.000
_cell.length_c   1.000
_cell.angle_alpha   90.00
_cell.angle_beta   90.00
_cell.angle_gamma   90.00
#
_symmetry.space_group_name_H-M   'P 1'
#
loop_
_entity.id
_entity.type
_entity.pdbx_description
1 polymer ?
#
loop_
_entity_poly.entity_id
_entity_poly.type
_entity_poly.pdbx_seq_one_letter_code
_entity_poly.pdbx_strand_id
1 'polypeptide(L)'
;GYQMLGSILLDPDKNESEYDSEQGIGLLSCITRFSSKKTTHQVEAQIVGETGFWRAIKGQKVTGYEIHTGYSEIGGADSHLLQIIRRSGKPVKVFDGTVNQTGNVFGTYMHGVFDNPNVMLTLMNTIRREKKLKELDYNDLPVVKKQNKYDLLADRVRRSLNMDLIYEIINS
;
A
#
# COMPACT_ATOMS: atom_id res chain seq x y z
N GLY A 1 -9.61 -5.84 4.90
CA GLY A 1 -8.90 -5.19 6.02
C GLY A 1 -9.31 -3.74 6.14
N TYR A 2 -8.72 -2.87 5.32
CA TYR A 2 -9.02 -1.44 5.25
C TYR A 2 -10.54 -1.13 5.21
N GLN A 3 -11.29 -1.79 4.34
CA GLN A 3 -12.74 -1.60 4.19
C GLN A 3 -13.53 -1.76 5.50
N MET A 4 -13.17 -2.77 6.31
CA MET A 4 -13.83 -3.05 7.59
C MET A 4 -13.50 -2.01 8.68
N LEU A 5 -12.41 -1.25 8.53
CA LEU A 5 -12.07 -0.17 9.45
C LEU A 5 -12.97 1.05 9.29
N GLY A 6 -13.65 1.16 8.14
CA GLY A 6 -14.59 2.24 7.85
C GLY A 6 -15.80 2.25 8.78
N SER A 7 -16.62 3.28 8.65
CA SER A 7 -17.86 3.42 9.41
C SER A 7 -18.96 2.52 8.82
N ILE A 8 -19.08 2.47 7.50
CA ILE A 8 -20.15 1.75 6.81
C ILE A 8 -19.60 1.01 5.59
N LEU A 9 -20.08 -0.21 5.36
CA LEU A 9 -19.88 -0.97 4.15
C LEU A 9 -21.20 -1.05 3.41
N LEU A 10 -21.23 -0.67 2.13
CA LEU A 10 -22.41 -0.69 1.27
C LEU A 10 -22.21 -1.75 0.19
N ASP A 11 -23.13 -2.70 0.08
CA ASP A 11 -23.14 -3.73 -0.95
C ASP A 11 -24.48 -3.73 -1.71
N PRO A 12 -24.78 -2.65 -2.47
CA PRO A 12 -26.09 -2.50 -3.13
C PRO A 12 -26.35 -3.58 -4.20
N ASP A 13 -25.29 -4.21 -4.69
CA ASP A 13 -25.31 -5.25 -5.71
C ASP A 13 -25.23 -6.66 -5.12
N LYS A 14 -25.13 -6.81 -3.78
CA LYS A 14 -25.04 -8.08 -3.06
C LYS A 14 -23.90 -8.99 -3.56
N ASN A 15 -22.75 -8.40 -3.85
CA ASN A 15 -21.59 -9.14 -4.36
C ASN A 15 -20.86 -9.91 -3.26
N GLU A 16 -20.88 -9.42 -2.02
CA GLU A 16 -20.14 -9.95 -0.88
C GLU A 16 -21.08 -10.46 0.23
N SER A 17 -22.29 -9.91 0.36
CA SER A 17 -23.26 -10.32 1.39
C SER A 17 -24.72 -10.26 0.93
N GLU A 18 -25.63 -10.85 1.71
CA GLU A 18 -27.09 -10.75 1.46
C GLU A 18 -27.69 -9.39 1.88
N TYR A 19 -26.93 -8.59 2.64
CA TYR A 19 -27.32 -7.31 3.19
C TYR A 19 -26.87 -6.15 2.28
N ASP A 20 -27.72 -5.13 2.14
CA ASP A 20 -27.40 -3.94 1.33
C ASP A 20 -26.32 -3.06 2.00
N SER A 21 -26.18 -3.17 3.31
CA SER A 21 -25.19 -2.44 4.09
C SER A 21 -24.87 -3.12 5.41
N GLU A 22 -23.65 -2.93 5.90
CA GLU A 22 -23.16 -3.40 7.19
C GLU A 22 -22.40 -2.29 7.92
N GLN A 23 -22.44 -2.34 9.26
CA GLN A 23 -21.60 -1.46 10.07
C GLN A 23 -20.15 -1.95 10.06
N GLY A 24 -19.23 -1.02 9.82
CA GLY A 24 -17.81 -1.30 10.01
C GLY A 24 -17.38 -1.11 11.45
N ILE A 25 -16.09 -1.28 11.72
CA ILE A 25 -15.52 -1.09 13.07
C ILE A 25 -15.55 0.41 13.46
N GLY A 26 -15.57 1.32 12.48
CA GLY A 26 -15.69 2.76 12.73
C GLY A 26 -14.42 3.42 13.27
N LEU A 27 -13.24 2.82 13.04
CA LEU A 27 -11.95 3.42 13.42
C LEU A 27 -11.45 4.45 12.39
N LEU A 28 -11.95 4.36 11.16
CA LEU A 28 -11.73 5.32 10.09
C LEU A 28 -13.07 5.89 9.66
N SER A 29 -13.10 7.21 9.45
CA SER A 29 -14.25 7.94 8.92
C SER A 29 -14.34 7.74 7.41
N CYS A 30 -14.43 6.50 6.94
CA CYS A 30 -14.60 6.21 5.51
C CYS A 30 -15.77 5.27 5.28
N ILE A 31 -16.48 5.48 4.16
CA ILE A 31 -17.57 4.61 3.71
C ILE A 31 -17.05 3.79 2.54
N THR A 32 -17.17 2.47 2.62
CA THR A 32 -16.81 1.56 1.53
C THR A 32 -18.05 1.22 0.73
N ARG A 33 -17.97 1.30 -0.60
CA ARG A 33 -18.98 0.77 -1.51
C ARG A 33 -18.38 -0.37 -2.32
N PHE A 34 -18.94 -1.58 -2.17
CA PHE A 34 -18.61 -2.72 -3.00
C PHE A 34 -19.15 -2.55 -4.41
N SER A 35 -18.46 -3.14 -5.37
CA SER A 35 -18.82 -3.13 -6.78
C SER A 35 -18.25 -4.38 -7.44
N SER A 36 -18.95 -4.90 -8.43
CA SER A 36 -18.53 -6.05 -9.24
C SER A 36 -17.28 -5.77 -10.09
N LYS A 37 -16.91 -4.49 -10.28
CA LYS A 37 -15.72 -4.12 -11.04
C LYS A 37 -14.46 -4.35 -10.22
N LYS A 38 -13.65 -5.32 -10.68
CA LYS A 38 -12.34 -5.60 -10.12
C LYS A 38 -11.28 -4.62 -10.65
N THR A 39 -10.52 -4.03 -9.74
CA THR A 39 -9.37 -3.18 -10.05
C THR A 39 -8.10 -4.01 -9.91
N THR A 40 -7.28 -4.06 -10.96
CA THR A 40 -5.99 -4.76 -10.97
C THR A 40 -4.92 -3.91 -11.64
N HIS A 41 -4.15 -3.15 -10.86
CA HIS A 41 -3.11 -2.25 -11.39
C HIS A 41 -1.82 -2.36 -10.59
N GLN A 42 -0.68 -2.29 -11.28
CA GLN A 42 0.56 -1.88 -10.63
C GLN A 42 0.49 -0.38 -10.37
N VAL A 43 0.89 0.06 -9.17
CA VAL A 43 0.75 1.44 -8.75
C VAL A 43 2.06 2.03 -8.24
N GLU A 44 2.27 3.29 -8.61
CA GLU A 44 3.22 4.19 -7.95
C GLU A 44 2.41 5.28 -7.28
N ALA A 45 2.68 5.55 -6.01
CA ALA A 45 2.01 6.57 -5.24
C ALA A 45 2.99 7.44 -4.47
N GLN A 46 2.51 8.61 -4.07
CA GLN A 46 3.19 9.52 -3.15
C GLN A 46 2.45 9.52 -1.83
N ILE A 47 3.19 9.49 -0.72
CA ILE A 47 2.61 9.62 0.61
C ILE A 47 2.14 11.07 0.80
N VAL A 48 0.86 11.26 1.09
CA VAL A 48 0.27 12.59 1.35
C VAL A 48 -0.24 12.74 2.78
N GLY A 49 -0.30 11.65 3.56
CA GLY A 49 -0.72 11.66 4.96
C GLY A 49 0.10 12.63 5.82
N GLU A 50 -0.60 13.39 6.67
CA GLU A 50 -0.03 14.49 7.44
C GLU A 50 0.03 14.24 8.95
N THR A 51 -0.48 13.09 9.40
CA THR A 51 -0.63 12.74 10.82
C THR A 51 0.32 11.61 11.22
N GLY A 52 0.61 11.51 12.52
CA GLY A 52 1.48 10.48 13.08
C GLY A 52 2.85 10.40 12.40
N PHE A 53 3.29 9.16 12.12
CA PHE A 53 4.59 8.92 11.49
C PHE A 53 4.59 9.22 9.98
N TRP A 54 3.41 9.27 9.34
CA TRP A 54 3.30 9.54 7.90
C TRP A 54 3.82 10.92 7.53
N ARG A 55 3.63 11.91 8.41
CA ARG A 55 4.17 13.26 8.26
C ARG A 55 5.67 13.28 8.02
N ALA A 56 6.43 12.39 8.67
CA ALA A 56 7.89 12.34 8.54
C ALA A 56 8.36 11.83 7.17
N ILE A 57 7.48 11.11 6.45
CA ILE A 57 7.74 10.54 5.12
C ILE A 57 6.80 11.10 4.05
N LYS A 58 6.12 12.22 4.35
CA LYS A 58 5.27 12.92 3.39
C LYS A 58 6.10 13.30 2.16
N GLY A 59 5.51 13.09 0.98
CA GLY A 59 6.14 13.38 -0.30
C GLY A 59 7.04 12.27 -0.82
N GLN A 60 7.38 11.26 -0.02
CA GLN A 60 8.16 10.12 -0.49
C GLN A 60 7.29 9.20 -1.36
N LYS A 61 7.95 8.49 -2.28
CA LYS A 61 7.30 7.54 -3.18
C LYS A 61 7.17 6.16 -2.53
N VAL A 62 6.12 5.47 -2.92
CA VAL A 62 5.85 4.07 -2.59
C VAL A 62 5.33 3.35 -3.84
N THR A 63 5.59 2.06 -3.91
CA THR A 63 5.17 1.20 -5.01
C THR A 63 4.41 0.00 -4.47
N GLY A 64 3.52 -0.55 -5.29
CA GLY A 64 2.71 -1.68 -4.92
C GLY A 64 1.76 -2.07 -6.03
N TYR A 65 0.67 -2.73 -5.67
CA TYR A 65 -0.38 -3.06 -6.62
C TYR A 65 -1.76 -2.97 -5.96
N GLU A 66 -2.77 -2.66 -6.75
CA GLU A 66 -4.18 -2.70 -6.37
C GLU A 66 -4.78 -4.00 -6.88
N ILE A 67 -5.36 -4.80 -5.98
CA ILE A 67 -6.27 -5.90 -6.32
C ILE A 67 -7.43 -5.82 -5.33
N HIS A 68 -8.53 -5.19 -5.75
CA HIS A 68 -9.71 -5.01 -4.90
C HIS A 68 -10.98 -4.83 -5.73
N THR A 69 -12.11 -5.01 -5.06
CA THR A 69 -13.46 -4.69 -5.51
C THR A 69 -13.99 -3.54 -4.66
N GLY A 70 -14.76 -2.67 -5.29
CA GLY A 70 -15.28 -1.47 -4.63
C GLY A 70 -14.24 -0.38 -4.39
N TYR A 71 -14.67 0.67 -3.71
CA TYR A 71 -13.89 1.86 -3.40
C TYR A 71 -14.34 2.46 -2.07
N SER A 72 -13.49 3.27 -1.45
CA SER A 72 -13.80 3.92 -0.17
C SER A 72 -13.73 5.43 -0.32
N GLU A 73 -14.77 6.11 0.14
CA GLU A 73 -14.85 7.57 0.21
C GLU A 73 -14.48 8.02 1.61
N ILE A 74 -13.55 8.97 1.72
CA ILE A 74 -13.21 9.58 3.01
C ILE A 74 -14.31 10.57 3.37
N GLY A 75 -14.75 10.50 4.62
CA GLY A 75 -15.62 11.46 5.25
C GLY A 75 -15.02 11.98 6.56
N GLY A 76 -15.75 12.88 7.20
CA GLY A 76 -15.36 13.42 8.51
C GLY A 76 -14.04 14.19 8.45
N ALA A 77 -13.20 13.96 9.45
CA ALA A 77 -11.99 14.73 9.67
C ALA A 77 -10.68 13.92 9.47
N ASP A 78 -10.80 12.72 8.90
CA ASP A 78 -9.66 11.91 8.49
C ASP A 78 -9.06 12.44 7.18
N SER A 79 -7.86 11.98 6.85
CA SER A 79 -7.13 12.47 5.67
C SER A 79 -6.72 11.35 4.72
N HIS A 80 -6.48 11.70 3.47
CA HIS A 80 -5.94 10.78 2.47
C HIS A 80 -4.54 10.32 2.87
N LEU A 81 -4.26 9.03 2.68
CA LEU A 81 -2.94 8.47 2.98
C LEU A 81 -2.00 8.61 1.79
N LEU A 82 -2.47 8.22 0.60
CA LEU A 82 -1.69 8.14 -0.64
C LEU A 82 -2.35 8.95 -1.76
N GLN A 83 -1.52 9.50 -2.65
CA GLN A 83 -1.94 9.94 -3.98
C GLN A 83 -1.24 9.05 -5.01
N ILE A 84 -2.02 8.21 -5.69
CA ILE A 84 -1.55 7.39 -6.81
C ILE A 84 -1.24 8.33 -7.98
N ILE A 85 0.00 8.26 -8.44
CA ILE A 85 0.54 9.07 -9.53
C ILE A 85 0.68 8.28 -10.83
N ARG A 86 0.74 6.94 -10.76
CA ARG A 86 0.70 6.06 -11.95
C ARG A 86 -0.08 4.78 -11.68
N ARG A 87 -0.82 4.31 -12.68
CA ARG A 87 -1.47 2.98 -12.76
C ARG A 87 -1.05 2.28 -14.04
N SER A 88 -0.48 1.09 -13.94
CA SER A 88 0.00 0.30 -15.10
C SER A 88 0.84 1.14 -16.08
N GLY A 89 1.78 1.92 -15.54
CA GLY A 89 2.66 2.81 -16.32
C GLY A 89 2.05 4.14 -16.77
N LYS A 90 0.73 4.32 -16.72
CA LYS A 90 0.04 5.54 -17.15
C LYS A 90 -0.09 6.55 -16.01
N PRO A 91 0.17 7.85 -16.24
CA PRO A 91 0.01 8.87 -15.23
C PRO A 91 -1.47 9.02 -14.84
N VAL A 92 -1.72 9.14 -13.55
CA VAL A 92 -3.05 9.38 -12.97
C VAL A 92 -2.93 10.30 -11.76
N LYS A 93 -4.06 10.82 -11.27
CA LYS A 93 -4.12 11.53 -9.99
C LYS A 93 -5.35 11.05 -9.24
N VAL A 94 -5.16 10.04 -8.41
CA VAL A 94 -6.24 9.39 -7.65
C VAL A 94 -5.79 9.25 -6.21
N PHE A 95 -6.62 9.64 -5.25
CA PHE A 95 -6.31 9.40 -3.85
C PHE A 95 -6.66 7.96 -3.46
N ASP A 96 -5.84 7.38 -2.59
CA ASP A 96 -6.07 6.05 -2.03
C ASP A 96 -5.71 6.04 -0.54
N GLY A 97 -6.48 5.23 0.20
CA GLY A 97 -6.29 5.03 1.62
C GLY A 97 -6.66 6.22 2.50
N THR A 98 -6.82 5.91 3.77
CA THR A 98 -7.23 6.84 4.82
C THR A 98 -6.31 6.69 6.01
N VAL A 99 -6.05 7.80 6.68
CA VAL A 99 -5.36 7.82 7.97
C VAL A 99 -6.11 8.74 8.93
N ASN A 100 -6.27 8.28 10.16
CA ASN A 100 -6.98 9.03 11.19
C ASN A 100 -6.19 10.25 11.69
N GLN A 101 -6.83 11.11 12.47
CA GLN A 101 -6.25 12.34 12.98
C GLN A 101 -4.99 12.14 13.83
N THR A 102 -4.91 11.03 14.57
CA THR A 102 -3.75 10.69 15.41
C THR A 102 -2.63 10.00 14.61
N GLY A 103 -2.93 9.48 13.42
CA GLY A 103 -1.97 8.80 12.54
C GLY A 103 -1.58 7.38 12.96
N ASN A 104 -2.34 6.76 13.87
CA ASN A 104 -2.11 5.40 14.37
C ASN A 104 -3.07 4.35 13.79
N VAL A 105 -4.17 4.78 13.15
CA VAL A 105 -5.05 3.91 12.37
C VAL A 105 -5.01 4.38 10.93
N PHE A 106 -4.77 3.45 10.00
CA PHE A 106 -4.73 3.73 8.58
C PHE A 106 -5.06 2.48 7.76
N GLY A 107 -5.44 2.69 6.51
CA GLY A 107 -5.63 1.62 5.53
C GLY A 107 -5.51 2.15 4.11
N THR A 108 -5.22 1.26 3.16
CA THR A 108 -5.00 1.55 1.74
C THR A 108 -5.36 0.32 0.91
N TYR A 109 -5.80 0.51 -0.33
CA TYR A 109 -5.99 -0.59 -1.27
C TYR A 109 -4.67 -1.03 -1.94
N MET A 110 -3.60 -0.25 -1.78
CA MET A 110 -2.26 -0.61 -2.24
C MET A 110 -1.68 -1.74 -1.39
N HIS A 111 -1.66 -2.93 -1.97
CA HIS A 111 -0.90 -4.06 -1.45
C HIS A 111 0.60 -3.79 -1.59
N GLY A 112 1.38 -4.31 -0.65
CA GLY A 112 2.83 -4.10 -0.60
C GLY A 112 3.26 -2.78 0.03
N VAL A 113 2.36 -2.01 0.67
CA VAL A 113 2.73 -0.75 1.35
C VAL A 113 3.88 -0.92 2.35
N PHE A 114 3.94 -2.05 3.06
CA PHE A 114 5.02 -2.37 4.01
C PHE A 114 6.27 -3.00 3.35
N ASP A 115 6.20 -3.35 2.07
CA ASP A 115 7.38 -3.74 1.30
C ASP A 115 8.20 -2.51 0.89
N ASN A 116 7.69 -1.30 1.13
CA ASN A 116 8.43 -0.06 0.91
C ASN A 116 9.32 0.24 2.13
N PRO A 117 10.66 0.23 2.00
CA PRO A 117 11.56 0.37 3.15
C PRO A 117 11.37 1.65 3.94
N ASN A 118 11.05 2.76 3.27
CA ASN A 118 10.76 4.04 3.94
C ASN A 118 9.56 3.96 4.89
N VAL A 119 8.48 3.29 4.47
CA VAL A 119 7.30 3.07 5.32
C VAL A 119 7.65 2.15 6.48
N MET A 120 8.26 1.00 6.19
CA MET A 120 8.57 -0.01 7.20
C MET A 120 9.57 0.52 8.24
N LEU A 121 10.64 1.19 7.81
CA LEU A 121 11.62 1.78 8.72
C LEU A 121 10.98 2.80 9.66
N THR A 122 10.19 3.70 9.10
CA THR A 122 9.58 4.81 9.85
C THR A 122 8.55 4.28 10.85
N LEU A 123 7.70 3.33 10.44
CA LEU A 123 6.75 2.68 11.33
C LEU A 123 7.47 1.94 12.47
N MET A 124 8.48 1.12 12.14
CA MET A 124 9.22 0.35 13.15
C MET A 124 9.95 1.26 14.12
N ASN A 125 10.65 2.29 13.65
CA ASN A 125 11.37 3.21 14.53
C ASN A 125 10.42 4.06 15.38
N THR A 126 9.21 4.37 14.88
CA THR A 126 8.16 5.00 15.71
C THR A 126 7.78 4.11 16.90
N ILE A 127 7.46 2.85 16.65
CA ILE A 127 7.10 1.89 17.71
C ILE A 127 8.29 1.63 18.65
N ARG A 128 9.52 1.54 18.12
CA ARG A 128 10.73 1.28 18.91
C ARG A 128 11.06 2.45 19.83
N ARG A 129 10.90 3.70 19.38
CA ARG A 129 11.04 4.88 20.24
C ARG A 129 10.04 4.87 21.39
N GLU A 130 8.77 4.58 21.12
CA GLU A 130 7.73 4.45 22.17
C GLU A 130 8.09 3.38 23.21
N LYS A 131 8.68 2.27 22.75
CA LYS A 131 9.15 1.16 23.61
C LYS A 131 10.55 1.33 24.18
N LYS A 132 11.23 2.46 23.95
CA LYS A 132 12.63 2.71 24.36
C LYS A 132 13.63 1.65 23.88
N LEU A 133 13.40 1.12 22.67
CA LEU A 133 14.29 0.17 22.00
C LEU A 133 15.22 0.91 21.03
N LYS A 134 16.43 0.36 20.82
CA LYS A 134 17.39 0.90 19.83
C LYS A 134 16.74 0.98 18.45
N GLU A 135 16.87 2.08 17.72
CA GLU A 135 16.33 2.19 16.36
C GLU A 135 16.98 1.18 15.39
N LEU A 136 16.25 0.85 14.33
CA LEU A 136 16.74 0.06 13.19
C LEU A 136 17.34 0.98 12.15
N ASP A 137 18.33 0.46 11.42
CA ASP A 137 18.85 1.04 10.19
C ASP A 137 18.19 0.40 8.96
N TYR A 138 18.33 1.03 7.79
CA TYR A 138 17.79 0.52 6.52
C TYR A 138 18.19 -0.94 6.26
N ASN A 139 19.44 -1.29 6.54
CA ASN A 139 19.98 -2.64 6.31
C ASN A 139 19.45 -3.69 7.29
N ASP A 140 18.84 -3.28 8.40
CA ASP A 140 18.23 -4.22 9.35
C ASP A 140 16.92 -4.79 8.82
N LEU A 141 16.26 -4.08 7.90
CA LEU A 141 14.93 -4.40 7.42
C LEU A 141 14.89 -5.74 6.66
N PRO A 142 13.93 -6.63 7.00
CA PRO A 142 13.74 -7.88 6.28
C PRO A 142 13.50 -7.70 4.78
N VAL A 143 12.77 -6.66 4.37
CA VAL A 143 12.48 -6.39 2.96
C VAL A 143 13.75 -6.08 2.15
N VAL A 144 14.68 -5.33 2.74
CA VAL A 144 16.00 -5.05 2.13
C VAL A 144 16.83 -6.33 2.05
N LYS A 145 16.84 -7.12 3.13
CA LYS A 145 17.55 -8.42 3.13
C LYS A 145 16.98 -9.41 2.11
N LYS A 146 15.66 -9.41 1.90
CA LYS A 146 14.98 -10.26 0.91
C LYS A 146 15.34 -9.84 -0.51
N GLN A 147 15.30 -8.54 -0.80
CA GLN A 147 15.69 -7.99 -2.11
C GLN A 147 17.13 -8.36 -2.47
N ASN A 148 18.07 -8.16 -1.54
CA ASN A 148 19.48 -8.53 -1.75
C ASN A 148 19.67 -10.02 -2.08
N LYS A 149 18.85 -10.91 -1.51
CA LYS A 149 18.88 -12.34 -1.84
C LYS A 149 18.35 -12.65 -3.23
N TYR A 150 17.29 -11.95 -3.67
CA TYR A 150 16.80 -12.08 -5.03
C TYR A 150 17.79 -11.58 -6.05
N ASP A 151 18.46 -10.45 -5.78
CA ASP A 151 19.49 -9.91 -6.67
C ASP A 151 20.68 -10.87 -6.78
N LEU A 152 21.12 -11.44 -5.65
CA LEU A 152 22.15 -12.48 -5.64
C LEU A 152 21.75 -13.72 -6.46
N LEU A 153 20.50 -14.16 -6.35
CA LEU A 153 19.98 -15.29 -7.12
C LEU A 153 19.90 -14.94 -8.61
N ALA A 154 19.38 -13.78 -8.96
CA ALA A 154 19.27 -13.30 -10.33
C ALA A 154 20.64 -13.18 -10.99
N ASP A 155 21.64 -12.66 -10.27
CA ASP A 155 23.01 -12.58 -10.76
C ASP A 155 23.62 -13.97 -10.98
N ARG A 156 23.36 -14.92 -10.09
CA ARG A 156 23.82 -16.30 -10.25
C ARG A 156 23.19 -16.97 -11.47
N VAL A 157 21.89 -16.78 -11.68
CA VAL A 157 21.17 -17.27 -12.86
C VAL A 157 21.73 -16.62 -14.13
N ARG A 158 21.91 -15.29 -14.17
CA ARG A 158 22.48 -14.58 -15.32
C ARG A 158 23.87 -15.06 -15.69
N ARG A 159 24.72 -15.35 -14.70
CA ARG A 159 26.07 -15.89 -14.94
C ARG A 159 26.06 -17.34 -15.43
N SER A 160 24.96 -18.06 -15.20
CA SER A 160 24.83 -19.48 -15.53
C SER A 160 24.05 -19.72 -16.83
N LEU A 161 23.51 -18.66 -17.44
CA LEU A 161 22.71 -18.71 -18.67
C LEU A 161 23.32 -17.79 -19.72
N ASN A 162 23.21 -18.17 -21.00
CA ASN A 162 23.53 -17.26 -22.10
C ASN A 162 22.39 -16.24 -22.25
N MET A 163 22.53 -15.11 -21.57
CA MET A 163 21.50 -14.07 -21.54
C MET A 163 21.29 -13.42 -22.92
N ASP A 164 22.33 -13.34 -23.75
CA ASP A 164 22.24 -12.77 -25.10
C ASP A 164 21.27 -13.59 -25.97
N LEU A 165 21.39 -14.92 -25.93
CA LEU A 165 20.48 -15.83 -26.63
C LEU A 165 19.04 -15.71 -26.12
N ILE A 166 18.84 -15.56 -24.81
CA ILE A 166 17.50 -15.37 -24.22
C ILE A 166 16.89 -14.05 -24.68
N TYR A 167 17.67 -12.97 -24.72
CA TYR A 167 17.19 -11.67 -25.20
C TYR A 167 16.89 -11.66 -26.71
N GLU A 168 17.63 -12.42 -27.52
CA GLU A 168 17.28 -12.63 -28.94
C GLU A 168 15.91 -13.31 -29.08
N ILE A 169 15.65 -14.39 -28.31
CA ILE A 169 14.38 -15.13 -28.36
C ILE A 169 13.20 -14.29 -27.84
N ILE A 170 13.41 -13.40 -26.86
CA ILE A 170 12.34 -12.55 -26.32
C ILE A 170 11.98 -11.40 -27.28
N ASN A 171 12.95 -10.93 -28.07
CA ASN A 171 12.78 -9.81 -29.00
C ASN A 171 12.46 -10.23 -30.45
N SER A 172 12.34 -11.53 -30.71
CA SER A 172 11.86 -12.12 -31.98
C SER A 172 10.36 -12.35 -31.97
#